data_AF-A0A952A952-F1
#
_entry.id   AF-A0A952A952-F1
#
_cell.length_a   1.000
_cell.length_b   1.000
_cell.length_c   1.000
_cell.angle_alpha   90.00
_cell.angle_beta   90.00
_cell.angle_gamma   90.00
#
_symmetry.space_group_name_H-M   'P 1'
#
loop_
_entity.id
_entity.type
_entity.pdbx_description
1 polymer ?
#
loop_
_entity_poly.entity_id
_entity_poly.type
_entity_poly.pdbx_seq_one_letter_code
_entity_poly.pdbx_strand_id
1 'polypeptide(L)' 'VLRDRKKMKAKVQALSMEAKASAGIIGALPFIVAFLVYLSSPNYIMPLFTTSTGHLILVLSGVWMSMGIFMMRKMINFDI' A
#
# COMPACT_ATOMS: atom_id res chain seq x y z
N VAL A 1 26.36 -25.60 10.62
CA VAL A 1 26.44 -25.02 9.25
C VAL A 1 25.20 -25.21 8.38
N LEU A 2 24.76 -26.43 8.00
CA LEU A 2 23.52 -26.60 7.19
C LEU A 2 22.24 -26.20 7.95
N ARG A 3 22.16 -26.54 9.25
CA ARG A 3 21.03 -26.18 10.13
C ARG A 3 20.92 -24.68 10.38
N ASP A 4 22.05 -23.99 10.51
CA ASP A 4 22.12 -22.55 10.75
C ASP A 4 21.71 -21.75 9.52
N ARG A 5 22.06 -22.23 8.31
CA ARG A 5 21.56 -21.66 7.05
C ARG A 5 20.04 -21.83 6.91
N LYS A 6 19.49 -22.98 7.35
CA LYS A 6 18.03 -23.21 7.36
C LYS A 6 17.32 -22.28 8.35
N LYS A 7 17.89 -22.05 9.54
CA LYS A 7 17.40 -21.07 10.52
C LYS A 7 17.48 -19.63 10.01
N MET A 8 18.57 -19.24 9.35
CA MET A 8 18.72 -17.92 8.72
C MET A 8 17.66 -17.70 7.63
N LYS A 9 17.45 -18.66 6.72
CA LYS A 9 16.40 -18.57 5.68
C LYS A 9 14.99 -18.45 6.28
N ALA A 10 14.67 -19.25 7.31
CA ALA A 10 13.38 -19.17 7.98
C ALA A 10 13.16 -17.83 8.68
N LYS A 11 14.22 -17.25 9.28
CA LYS A 11 14.18 -15.93 9.92
C LYS A 11 13.98 -14.79 8.90
N VAL A 12 14.70 -14.82 7.77
CA VAL A 12 14.51 -13.86 6.67
C VAL A 12 13.10 -13.96 6.10
N GLN A 13 12.59 -15.18 5.91
CA GLN A 13 11.23 -15.39 5.43
C GLN A 13 10.18 -14.87 6.42
N ALA A 14 10.36 -15.10 7.72
CA ALA A 14 9.46 -14.57 8.75
C ALA A 14 9.44 -13.03 8.78
N LEU A 15 10.61 -12.39 8.69
CA LEU A 15 10.73 -10.92 8.63
C LEU A 15 10.11 -10.34 7.34
N SER A 16 10.27 -11.02 6.20
CA SER A 16 9.65 -10.64 4.93
C SER A 16 8.11 -10.71 4.99
N MET A 17 7.54 -11.65 5.75
CA MET A 17 6.10 -11.77 5.94
C MET A 17 5.50 -10.62 6.75
N GLU A 18 6.22 -10.13 7.77
CA GLU A 18 5.81 -8.95 8.56
C GLU A 18 5.81 -7.68 7.70
N ALA A 19 6.84 -7.51 6.87
CA ALA A 19 6.94 -6.41 5.91
C ALA A 19 5.81 -6.47 4.85
N LYS A 20 5.48 -7.67 4.35
CA LYS A 20 4.34 -7.89 3.43
C LYS A 20 3.00 -7.50 4.06
N ALA A 21 2.75 -7.92 5.30
CA ALA A 21 1.52 -7.60 6.00
C ALA A 21 1.37 -6.09 6.22
N SER A 22 2.44 -5.43 6.68
CA SER A 22 2.46 -3.97 6.88
C SER A 22 2.25 -3.20 5.57
N ALA A 23 2.90 -3.61 4.48
CA ALA A 23 2.71 -3.01 3.17
C ALA A 23 1.27 -3.15 2.65
N GLY A 24 0.62 -4.29 2.94
CA GLY A 24 -0.79 -4.52 2.62
C GLY A 24 -1.73 -3.56 3.37
N ILE A 25 -1.48 -3.33 4.65
CA ILE A 25 -2.25 -2.38 5.47
C ILE A 25 -2.09 -0.96 4.93
N ILE A 26 -0.86 -0.53 4.64
CA ILE A 26 -0.57 0.81 4.10
C ILE A 26 -1.25 1.00 2.73
N GLY A 27 -1.23 -0.02 1.87
CA GLY A 27 -1.88 0.03 0.56
C GLY A 27 -3.41 0.09 0.64
N ALA A 28 -4.02 -0.50 1.67
CA ALA A 28 -5.47 -0.52 1.85
C ALA A 28 -6.03 0.77 2.51
N LEU A 29 -5.22 1.44 3.34
CA LEU A 29 -5.60 2.62 4.10
C LEU A 29 -6.29 3.73 3.28
N PRO A 30 -5.74 4.20 2.14
CA PRO A 30 -6.37 5.25 1.34
C PRO A 30 -7.76 4.87 0.80
N PHE A 31 -8.00 3.60 0.48
CA PHE A 31 -9.32 3.13 0.05
C PHE A 31 -10.33 3.14 1.19
N ILE A 32 -9.92 2.66 2.37
CA ILE A 32 -10.77 2.64 3.57
C ILE A 32 -11.12 4.08 3.99
N VAL A 33 -10.13 4.98 3.98
CA VAL A 33 -10.35 6.40 4.31
C VAL A 33 -11.28 7.06 3.30
N ALA A 34 -11.07 6.85 1.99
CA ALA A 34 -11.96 7.39 0.96
C ALA A 34 -13.41 6.90 1.14
N PHE A 35 -13.60 5.61 1.43
CA PHE A 35 -14.92 5.03 1.67
C PHE A 35 -15.58 5.57 2.95
N LEU A 36 -14.83 5.68 4.05
CA LEU A 36 -15.34 6.24 5.30
C LEU A 36 -15.73 7.72 5.16
N VAL A 37 -14.92 8.52 4.47
CA VAL A 37 -15.21 9.95 4.25
C VAL A 37 -16.41 10.10 3.31
N TYR A 38 -16.58 9.21 2.33
CA TYR A 38 -17.75 9.20 1.47
C TYR A 38 -19.05 8.96 2.27
N LEU A 39 -19.04 8.03 3.23
CA LEU A 39 -20.20 7.75 4.09
C LEU A 39 -20.43 8.83 5.15
N SER A 40 -19.37 9.35 5.76
CA SER A 40 -19.48 10.30 6.88
C SER A 40 -19.76 11.73 6.42
N SER A 41 -19.24 12.15 5.26
CA SER A 41 -19.35 13.54 4.78
C SER A 41 -19.28 13.60 3.24
N PRO A 42 -20.35 13.18 2.54
CA PRO A 42 -20.36 13.09 1.07
C PRO A 42 -20.16 14.45 0.38
N ASN A 43 -20.57 15.56 1.00
CA ASN A 43 -20.35 16.91 0.47
C ASN A 43 -18.86 17.30 0.41
N TYR A 44 -18.00 16.71 1.24
CA TYR A 44 -16.56 17.00 1.26
C TYR A 44 -15.81 16.25 0.14
N ILE A 45 -16.23 15.02 -0.16
CA ILE A 45 -15.59 14.17 -1.17
C ILE A 45 -16.17 14.37 -2.58
N MET A 46 -17.40 14.89 -2.71
CA MET A 46 -18.05 15.12 -4.01
C MET A 46 -17.22 15.98 -4.98
N PRO A 47 -16.58 17.10 -4.56
CA PRO A 47 -15.75 17.91 -5.45
C PRO A 47 -14.60 17.14 -6.09
N LEU A 48 -14.09 16.09 -5.42
CA LEU A 48 -13.06 15.21 -5.97
C LEU A 48 -13.56 14.46 -7.23
N PHE A 49 -14.84 14.14 -7.29
CA PHE A 49 -15.49 13.40 -8.38
C PHE A 49 -16.25 14.28 -9.37
N THR A 50 -16.60 15.52 -9.02
CA THR A 50 -17.39 16.40 -9.91
C THR A 50 -16.56 17.47 -10.60
N THR A 51 -15.42 17.87 -10.04
CA THR A 51 -14.57 18.91 -10.63
C THR A 51 -13.45 18.31 -11.48
N SER A 52 -13.06 19.01 -12.55
CA SER A 52 -11.93 18.62 -13.41
C SER A 52 -10.61 18.56 -12.63
N THR A 53 -10.43 19.46 -11.67
CA THR A 53 -9.26 19.48 -10.77
C THR A 53 -9.24 18.26 -9.84
N GLY A 54 -10.41 17.85 -9.33
CA GLY A 54 -10.56 16.67 -8.48
C GLY A 54 -10.13 15.37 -9.18
N HIS A 55 -10.55 15.18 -10.43
CA HIS A 55 -10.13 14.04 -11.25
C HIS A 55 -8.61 13.99 -11.45
N LEU A 56 -7.98 15.15 -11.69
CA LEU A 56 -6.54 15.24 -11.91
C LEU A 56 -5.77 14.83 -10.64
N ILE A 57 -6.24 15.27 -9.46
CA ILE A 57 -5.68 14.88 -8.16
C ILE A 57 -5.91 13.39 -7.88
N LEU A 58 -7.09 12.83 -8.22
CA LEU A 58 -7.37 11.40 -8.10
C LEU A 58 -6.43 10.55 -8.97
N VAL A 59 -6.20 10.97 -10.22
CA VAL A 59 -5.25 10.28 -11.11
C VAL A 59 -3.83 10.38 -10.57
N LEU A 60 -3.37 11.57 -10.16
CA LEU A 60 -2.04 11.79 -9.58
C LEU A 60 -1.83 10.93 -8.33
N SER A 61 -2.79 10.93 -7.41
CA SER A 61 -2.73 10.11 -6.19
C SER A 61 -2.73 8.62 -6.50
N GLY A 62 -3.53 8.16 -7.47
CA GLY A 62 -3.53 6.76 -7.91
C GLY A 62 -2.17 6.34 -8.51
N VAL A 63 -1.54 7.20 -9.32
CA VAL A 63 -0.20 6.96 -9.87
C VAL A 63 0.84 6.94 -8.75
N TRP A 64 0.80 7.90 -7.83
CA TRP A 64 1.72 7.98 -6.69
C TRP A 64 1.64 6.73 -5.81
N MET A 65 0.41 6.28 -5.54
CA MET A 65 0.15 5.10 -4.74
C MET A 65 0.61 3.82 -5.43
N SER A 66 0.39 3.70 -6.74
CA SER A 66 0.90 2.60 -7.55
C SER A 66 2.42 2.53 -7.52
N MET A 67 3.09 3.68 -7.60
CA MET A 67 4.54 3.79 -7.50
C MET A 67 5.05 3.38 -6.11
N GLY A 68 4.36 3.79 -5.04
CA GLY A 68 4.65 3.37 -3.67
C GLY A 68 4.50 1.86 -3.46
N ILE A 69 3.40 1.27 -3.94
CA ILE A 69 3.17 -0.18 -3.87
C ILE A 69 4.23 -0.94 -4.69
N PHE A 70 4.60 -0.43 -5.86
CA PHE A 70 5.67 -1.01 -6.67
C PHE A 70 7.01 -1.01 -5.95
N MET A 71 7.38 0.09 -5.29
CA MET A 71 8.60 0.16 -4.46
C MET A 71 8.56 -0.83 -3.30
N MET A 72 7.45 -0.90 -2.55
CA MET A 72 7.30 -1.87 -1.46
C MET A 72 7.40 -3.31 -1.96
N ARG A 73 6.80 -3.61 -3.11
CA ARG A 73 6.89 -4.92 -3.75
C ARG A 73 8.33 -5.26 -4.15
N LYS A 74 9.10 -4.27 -4.62
CA LYS A 74 10.51 -4.43 -4.95
C LYS A 74 11.35 -4.72 -3.70
N MET A 75 11.16 -3.98 -2.61
CA MET A 75 11.85 -4.21 -1.33
C MET A 75 11.60 -5.62 -0.78
N ILE A 76 10.35 -6.09 -0.88
CA ILE A 76 9.93 -7.40 -0.38
C ILE A 76 10.48 -8.56 -1.22
N ASN A 77 10.60 -8.38 -2.54
CA ASN A 77 11.14 -9.39 -3.46
C ASN A 77 12.67 -9.36 -3.56
N PHE A 78 13.35 -8.40 -2.93
CA PHE A 78 14.81 -8.27 -3.00
C PHE A 78 15.58 -9.35 -2.22
N ASP A 79 14.88 -10.26 -1.55
CA ASP A 79 15.47 -11.26 -0.64
C ASP A 79 14.96 -12.69 -0.90
N ILE A 80 14.66 -13.01 -2.17
CA ILE A 80 14.41 -14.39 -2.64
C ILE A 80 15.56 -14.85 -3.52
#